data_AF-X0SVU5-F1
#
_entry.id   AF-X0SVU5-F1
#
_cell.length_a   1.000
_cell.length_b   1.000
_cell.length_c   1.000
_cell.angle_alpha   90.00
_cell.angle_beta   90.00
_cell.angle_gamma   90.00
#
_symmetry.space_group_name_H-M   'P 1'
#
loop_
_entity.id
_entity.type
_entity.pdbx_description
1 polymer ?
#
loop_
_entity_poly.entity_id
_entity_poly.type
_entity_poly.pdbx_seq_one_letter_code
_entity_poly.pdbx_strand_id
1 'polypeptide(L)'
;MQMAASAAAESDRRYEVIIDIAEQGYTLRQITTPVLSQVLEEEIIVKNDLGDNCRLYYVMFDDLVETDEDYQQAFFRAGHAGWQAGGKIVLLDSNEKEYSVVVDRLSRIVTLQEGDVELLLPKRQDEVPF
;
A
#
# COMPACT_ATOMS: atom_id res chain seq x y z
N MET A 1 -4.77 7.40 0.09
CA MET A 1 -4.48 6.59 1.30
C MET A 1 -4.91 7.24 2.61
N GLN A 2 -4.63 8.53 2.83
CA GLN A 2 -4.98 9.19 4.10
C GLN A 2 -6.49 9.15 4.45
N MET A 3 -7.37 9.24 3.45
CA MET A 3 -8.82 9.02 3.64
C MET A 3 -9.15 7.61 4.13
N ALA A 4 -8.48 6.57 3.63
CA ALA A 4 -8.71 5.18 4.02
C ALA A 4 -8.35 4.96 5.50
N ALA A 5 -7.19 5.45 5.94
CA ALA A 5 -6.76 5.34 7.33
C ALA A 5 -7.67 6.13 8.29
N SER A 6 -8.03 7.36 7.92
CA SER A 6 -8.82 8.25 8.79
C SER A 6 -10.27 7.77 8.93
N ALA A 7 -10.91 7.39 7.81
CA ALA A 7 -12.30 6.91 7.83
C ALA A 7 -12.43 5.52 8.48
N ALA A 8 -11.42 4.66 8.35
CA ALA A 8 -11.38 3.37 9.06
C ALA A 8 -11.24 3.56 10.56
N ALA A 9 -10.41 4.51 11.02
CA ALA A 9 -10.21 4.76 12.44
C ALA A 9 -11.49 5.27 13.14
N GLU A 10 -12.34 6.01 12.42
CA GLU A 10 -13.56 6.62 12.95
C GLU A 10 -14.82 5.74 12.83
N SER A 11 -14.70 4.52 12.29
CA SER A 11 -15.85 3.63 12.09
C SER A 11 -15.46 2.15 12.09
N ASP A 12 -16.45 1.25 11.96
CA ASP A 12 -16.22 -0.19 11.71
C ASP A 12 -15.96 -0.49 10.22
N ARG A 13 -15.76 0.54 9.40
CA ARG A 13 -15.53 0.40 7.96
C ARG A 13 -14.10 -0.04 7.69
N ARG A 14 -13.97 -0.87 6.65
CA ARG A 14 -12.69 -1.35 6.14
C ARG A 14 -12.48 -0.77 4.76
N TYR A 15 -11.27 -0.33 4.49
CA TYR A 15 -10.86 0.20 3.20
C TYR A 15 -9.69 -0.60 2.67
N GLU A 16 -9.59 -0.67 1.35
CA GLU A 16 -8.46 -1.30 0.68
C GLU A 16 -7.96 -0.38 -0.42
N VAL A 17 -6.65 -0.23 -0.47
CA VAL A 17 -5.93 0.38 -1.57
C VAL A 17 -5.23 -0.72 -2.33
N ILE A 18 -5.63 -0.87 -3.58
CA ILE A 18 -5.07 -1.82 -4.53
C ILE A 18 -4.12 -1.03 -5.43
N ILE A 19 -2.86 -1.43 -5.48
CA ILE A 19 -1.85 -0.88 -6.36
C ILE A 19 -1.65 -1.89 -7.48
N ASP A 20 -1.93 -1.50 -8.71
CA ASP A 20 -1.77 -2.34 -9.90
C ASP A 20 -0.49 -1.93 -10.64
N ILE A 21 0.54 -2.75 -10.51
CA ILE A 21 1.88 -2.50 -11.05
C ILE A 21 1.87 -2.77 -12.57
N ALA A 22 1.14 -3.80 -13.03
CA ALA A 22 1.01 -4.11 -14.46
C ALA A 22 0.30 -2.99 -15.20
N GLU A 23 -0.87 -2.58 -14.69
CA GLU A 23 -1.74 -1.59 -15.33
C GLU A 23 -1.35 -0.15 -14.96
N GLN A 24 -0.31 0.02 -14.12
CA GLN A 24 0.17 1.33 -13.67
C GLN A 24 -0.94 2.19 -13.06
N GLY A 25 -1.73 1.60 -12.17
CA GLY A 25 -2.93 2.24 -11.61
C GLY A 25 -3.14 1.96 -10.13
N TYR A 26 -4.17 2.59 -9.57
CA TYR A 26 -4.60 2.33 -8.21
C TYR A 26 -6.12 2.39 -8.07
N THR A 27 -6.61 1.61 -7.11
CA THR A 27 -8.02 1.60 -6.71
C THR A 27 -8.13 1.78 -5.20
N LEU A 28 -9.03 2.67 -4.78
CA LEU A 28 -9.49 2.78 -3.39
C LEU A 28 -10.93 2.26 -3.33
N ARG A 29 -11.16 1.27 -2.47
CA ARG A 29 -12.50 0.74 -2.22
C ARG A 29 -12.85 0.70 -0.73
N GLN A 30 -14.14 0.69 -0.42
CA GLN A 30 -14.66 0.35 0.89
C GLN A 30 -15.16 -1.10 0.89
N ILE A 31 -14.56 -1.94 1.73
CA ILE A 31 -14.96 -3.34 1.88
C ILE A 31 -16.27 -3.40 2.66
N THR A 32 -17.29 -3.95 2.03
CA THR A 32 -18.62 -4.21 2.59
C THR A 32 -18.95 -5.70 2.64
N THR A 33 -18.30 -6.50 1.79
CA THR A 33 -18.38 -7.97 1.79
C THR A 33 -17.18 -8.64 2.48
N PRO A 34 -17.36 -9.81 3.12
CA PRO A 34 -16.24 -10.61 3.62
C PRO A 34 -15.41 -11.29 2.51
N VAL A 35 -15.91 -11.35 1.26
CA VAL A 35 -15.22 -12.01 0.14
C VAL A 35 -14.23 -11.05 -0.51
N LEU A 36 -12.97 -11.08 -0.05
CA LEU A 36 -11.95 -10.11 -0.47
C LEU A 36 -11.41 -10.34 -1.90
N SER A 37 -11.53 -11.56 -2.42
CA SER A 37 -11.05 -11.93 -3.76
C SER A 37 -11.85 -11.30 -4.90
N GLN A 38 -13.01 -10.72 -4.61
CA GLN A 38 -13.85 -10.04 -5.58
C GLN A 38 -13.85 -8.55 -5.28
N VAL A 39 -13.51 -7.75 -6.29
CA VAL A 39 -13.66 -6.29 -6.25
C VAL A 39 -15.01 -5.94 -6.87
N LEU A 40 -15.96 -5.53 -6.03
CA LEU A 40 -17.29 -5.11 -6.44
C LEU A 40 -17.24 -3.66 -6.93
N GLU A 41 -17.92 -3.36 -8.04
CA GLU A 41 -17.89 -2.02 -8.64
C GLU A 41 -18.52 -0.98 -7.70
N GLU A 42 -19.56 -1.36 -6.97
CA GLU A 42 -20.21 -0.55 -5.95
C GLU A 42 -19.33 -0.23 -4.73
N GLU A 43 -18.25 -0.99 -4.52
CA GLU A 43 -17.30 -0.74 -3.43
C GLU A 43 -16.22 0.29 -3.83
N ILE A 44 -16.04 0.53 -5.13
CA ILE A 44 -15.00 1.43 -5.65
C ILE A 44 -15.37 2.88 -5.36
N ILE A 45 -14.47 3.56 -4.65
CA ILE A 45 -14.58 5.00 -4.35
C ILE A 45 -13.78 5.78 -5.39
N VAL A 46 -12.58 5.31 -5.68
CA VAL A 46 -11.67 5.90 -6.68
C VAL A 46 -10.99 4.78 -7.42
N LYS A 47 -10.90 4.90 -8.74
CA LYS A 47 -10.04 4.09 -9.60
C LYS A 47 -9.40 5.02 -10.61
N ASN A 48 -8.08 4.98 -10.73
CA ASN A 48 -7.37 5.84 -11.65
C ASN A 48 -6.05 5.23 -12.08
N ASP A 49 -5.61 5.62 -13.27
CA ASP A 49 -4.30 5.26 -13.81
C ASP A 49 -3.29 6.34 -13.42
N LEU A 50 -2.03 5.96 -13.32
CA LEU A 50 -0.93 6.91 -13.18
C LEU A 50 -0.60 7.46 -14.55
N GLY A 51 -0.44 8.79 -14.64
CA GLY A 51 -0.09 9.45 -15.89
C GLY A 51 1.39 9.29 -16.24
N ASP A 52 1.75 9.65 -17.46
CA ASP A 52 3.09 9.49 -18.04
C ASP A 52 4.26 10.08 -17.21
N ASN A 53 3.97 11.02 -16.31
CA ASN A 53 4.97 11.67 -15.46
C ASN A 53 5.22 10.95 -14.12
N CYS A 54 4.53 9.84 -13.85
CA CYS A 54 4.62 9.09 -12.61
C CYS A 54 4.42 7.60 -12.89
N ARG A 55 5.44 6.78 -12.68
CA ARG A 55 5.41 5.33 -12.93
C ARG A 55 5.54 4.57 -11.61
N LEU A 56 4.69 3.58 -11.37
CA LEU A 56 4.91 2.57 -10.34
C LEU A 56 6.14 1.73 -10.70
N TYR A 57 7.12 1.73 -9.81
CA TYR A 57 8.32 0.93 -9.96
C TYR A 57 8.19 -0.40 -9.23
N TYR A 58 7.99 -0.37 -7.92
CA TYR A 58 7.75 -1.58 -7.13
C TYR A 58 7.03 -1.27 -5.81
N VAL A 59 6.56 -2.32 -5.14
CA VAL A 59 5.99 -2.26 -3.79
C VAL A 59 6.76 -3.23 -2.89
N MET A 60 7.05 -2.81 -1.67
CA MET A 60 7.72 -3.65 -0.67
C MET A 60 7.00 -3.53 0.67
N PHE A 61 6.57 -4.66 1.22
CA PHE A 61 5.90 -4.72 2.52
C PHE A 61 6.92 -4.77 3.67
N ASP A 62 6.48 -4.35 4.87
CA ASP A 62 7.29 -4.31 6.09
C ASP A 62 7.27 -5.61 6.90
N ASP A 63 6.54 -6.63 6.45
CA ASP A 63 6.28 -7.87 7.17
C ASP A 63 7.13 -9.06 6.71
N LEU A 64 8.15 -8.80 5.86
CA LEU A 64 9.04 -9.80 5.27
C LEU A 64 8.33 -10.87 4.43
N VAL A 65 7.03 -10.73 4.18
CA VAL A 65 6.32 -11.59 3.25
C VAL A 65 6.66 -11.09 1.85
N GLU A 66 7.44 -11.87 1.12
CA GLU A 66 7.68 -11.61 -0.30
C GLU A 66 6.33 -11.64 -1.02
N THR A 67 5.91 -10.49 -1.55
CA THR A 67 4.99 -10.51 -2.69
C THR A 67 5.74 -11.19 -3.82
N ASP A 68 5.34 -12.45 -4.08
CA ASP A 68 5.88 -13.31 -5.13
C ASP A 68 5.98 -12.55 -6.46
N GLU A 69 6.92 -12.92 -7.33
CA GLU A 69 7.21 -12.26 -8.62
C GLU A 69 5.97 -12.19 -9.55
N ASP A 70 4.94 -12.99 -9.25
CA ASP A 70 3.66 -13.06 -9.97
C ASP A 70 2.58 -12.06 -9.47
N TYR A 71 2.77 -11.37 -8.33
CA TYR A 71 1.79 -10.41 -7.82
C TYR A 71 1.92 -9.05 -8.52
N GLN A 72 1.24 -8.91 -9.66
CA GLN A 72 1.02 -7.64 -10.34
C GLN A 72 0.20 -6.63 -9.52
N GLN A 73 -0.36 -7.04 -8.39
CA GLN A 73 -1.18 -6.21 -7.51
C GLN A 73 -0.74 -6.31 -6.05
N ALA A 74 -0.65 -5.16 -5.38
CA ALA A 74 -0.38 -5.05 -3.95
C ALA A 74 -1.59 -4.48 -3.20
N PHE A 75 -1.90 -5.04 -2.03
CA PHE A 75 -3.11 -4.73 -1.26
C PHE A 75 -2.77 -4.13 0.10
N PHE A 76 -3.07 -2.85 0.30
CA PHE A 76 -2.98 -2.17 1.60
C PHE A 76 -4.38 -2.05 2.20
N ARG A 77 -4.67 -2.83 3.24
CA ARG A 77 -5.96 -2.79 3.95
C ARG A 77 -5.87 -1.98 5.22
N ALA A 78 -6.81 -1.07 5.40
CA ALA A 78 -7.02 -0.31 6.63
C ALA A 78 -8.36 -0.70 7.26
N GLY A 79 -8.34 -0.96 8.57
CA GLY A 79 -9.54 -1.11 9.39
C GLY A 79 -9.44 -0.26 10.65
N HIS A 80 -10.37 -0.46 11.59
CA HIS A 80 -10.41 0.28 12.85
C HIS A 80 -9.07 0.24 13.63
N ALA A 81 -8.37 -0.89 13.59
CA ALA A 81 -7.08 -1.08 14.25
C ALA A 81 -5.88 -0.43 13.52
N GLY A 82 -6.09 0.15 12.34
CA GLY A 82 -5.02 0.69 11.48
C GLY A 82 -4.77 -0.18 10.24
N TRP A 83 -3.55 -0.07 9.69
CA TRP A 83 -3.12 -0.82 8.52
C TRP A 83 -2.78 -2.27 8.88
N GLN A 84 -3.22 -3.23 8.06
CA GLN A 84 -2.90 -4.65 8.24
C GLN A 84 -1.43 -4.95 7.93
N ALA A 85 -0.88 -4.25 6.95
CA ALA A 85 0.53 -4.31 6.55
C ALA A 85 1.07 -2.89 6.37
N GLY A 86 2.33 -2.68 6.73
CA GLY A 86 3.09 -1.49 6.37
C GLY A 86 3.92 -1.77 5.12
N GLY A 87 4.59 -0.76 4.60
CA GLY A 87 5.42 -0.92 3.41
C GLY A 87 5.78 0.39 2.75
N LYS A 88 6.41 0.30 1.59
CA LYS A 88 6.64 1.41 0.68
C LYS A 88 6.17 1.08 -0.72
N ILE A 89 5.72 2.10 -1.42
CA ILE A 89 5.40 2.06 -2.84
C ILE A 89 6.37 3.04 -3.49
N VAL A 90 7.24 2.52 -4.36
CA VAL A 90 8.25 3.32 -5.04
C VAL A 90 7.73 3.74 -6.41
N LEU A 91 7.81 5.04 -6.66
CA LEU A 91 7.38 5.72 -7.87
C LEU A 91 8.59 6.37 -8.53
N LEU A 92 8.57 6.45 -9.86
CA LEU A 92 9.54 7.19 -10.66
C LEU A 92 8.84 8.36 -11.35
N ASP A 93 9.47 9.53 -11.34
CA ASP A 93 9.03 10.64 -12.19
C ASP A 93 9.57 10.54 -13.62
N SER A 94 9.26 11.53 -14.46
CA SER A 94 9.70 11.60 -15.86
C SER A 94 11.23 11.66 -16.05
N ASN A 95 12.00 11.97 -15.00
CA ASN A 95 13.46 12.02 -15.01
C ASN A 95 14.08 10.78 -14.34
N GLU A 96 13.29 9.71 -14.12
CA GLU A 96 13.69 8.52 -13.38
C GLU A 96 14.08 8.81 -11.92
N LYS A 97 13.62 9.93 -11.37
CA LYS A 97 13.84 10.23 -9.96
C LYS A 97 12.83 9.47 -9.10
N GLU A 98 13.35 8.81 -8.07
CA GLU A 98 12.56 7.99 -7.15
C GLU A 98 11.83 8.81 -6.09
N TYR A 99 10.64 8.35 -5.75
CA TYR A 99 9.85 8.81 -4.60
C TYR A 99 9.21 7.60 -3.93
N SER A 100 9.13 7.63 -2.60
CA SER A 100 8.53 6.56 -1.80
C SER A 100 7.28 7.05 -1.09
N VAL A 101 6.14 6.39 -1.34
CA VAL A 101 4.97 6.48 -0.47
C VAL A 101 5.12 5.44 0.63
N VAL A 102 5.41 5.88 1.84
CA VAL A 102 5.62 5.00 3.01
C VAL A 102 4.33 4.88 3.80
N VAL A 103 3.87 3.64 3.98
CA VAL A 103 2.73 3.27 4.84
C VAL A 103 3.30 2.69 6.13
N ASP A 104 3.28 3.48 7.21
CA ASP A 104 3.71 3.02 8.52
C ASP A 104 2.51 2.47 9.29
N ARG A 105 2.47 1.15 9.50
CA ARG A 105 1.38 0.50 10.24
C ARG A 105 1.42 0.77 11.75
N LEU A 106 2.59 1.07 12.32
CA LEU A 106 2.76 1.32 13.75
C LEU A 106 2.25 2.72 14.12
N SER A 107 2.65 3.74 13.35
CA SER A 107 2.18 5.11 13.56
C SER A 107 0.85 5.41 12.85
N ARG A 108 0.43 4.55 11.91
CA ARG A 108 -0.74 4.73 11.02
C ARG A 108 -0.58 5.88 10.02
N ILE A 109 0.60 6.47 9.93
CA ILE A 109 0.89 7.62 9.08
C ILE A 109 1.27 7.13 7.68
N VAL A 110 0.81 7.87 6.66
CA VAL A 110 1.26 7.70 5.28
C VAL A 110 2.03 8.95 4.86
N THR A 111 3.26 8.79 4.39
CA THR A 111 4.13 9.89 3.97
C THR A 111 4.62 9.71 2.54
N LEU A 112 4.88 10.82 1.85
CA LEU A 112 5.62 10.85 0.60
C LEU A 112 7.04 11.36 0.91
N GLN A 113 8.05 10.63 0.47
CA GLN A 113 9.45 10.96 0.67
C GLN A 113 10.21 10.89 -0.65
N GLU A 114 11.25 11.70 -0.80
CA GLU A 114 12.14 11.66 -1.95
C GLU A 114 13.11 10.48 -1.83
N GLY A 115 13.34 9.78 -2.95
CA GLY A 115 14.22 8.63 -3.03
C GLY A 115 13.54 7.30 -2.70
N ASP A 116 14.28 6.21 -2.91
CA ASP A 116 13.95 4.89 -2.42
C ASP A 116 14.31 4.74 -0.93
N VAL A 117 13.34 4.96 -0.04
CA VAL A 117 13.56 5.00 1.41
C VAL A 117 13.72 3.58 1.97
N GLU A 118 14.72 3.38 2.83
CA GLU A 118 14.86 2.12 3.56
C GLU A 118 13.72 1.93 4.57
N LEU A 119 13.08 0.75 4.54
CA LEU A 119 12.14 0.36 5.58
C LEU A 119 12.90 -0.28 6.73
N LEU A 120 12.50 0.06 7.96
CA LEU A 120 12.91 -0.70 9.14
C LEU A 120 12.20 -2.05 9.11
N LEU A 121 12.87 -3.05 8.55
CA LEU A 121 12.37 -4.42 8.52
C LEU A 121 12.57 -5.09 9.89
N PRO A 122 11.67 -5.99 10.30
CA PRO A 122 11.88 -6.86 11.44
C PRO A 122 13.20 -7.61 11.25
N LYS A 123 14.04 -7.61 12.28
CA LYS A 123 15.22 -8.48 12.29
C LYS A 123 14.76 -9.93 12.33
N ARG A 124 15.40 -10.79 11.54
CA ARG A 124 15.17 -12.23 11.63
C ARG A 124 15.67 -12.76 12.97
N GLN A 125 15.14 -13.89 13.42
CA GLN A 125 15.44 -14.43 14.76
C GLN A 125 16.94 -14.73 14.96
N ASP A 126 17.67 -15.00 13.87
CA ASP A 126 19.12 -15.20 13.80
C ASP A 126 19.95 -13.90 13.84
N GLU A 127 19.32 -12.74 13.68
CA GLU A 127 19.97 -11.42 13.69
C GLU A 127 19.86 -10.69 15.05
N VAL A 128 19.18 -11.29 16.02
CA VAL A 128 19.02 -10.75 17.37
C VAL A 128 19.91 -11.55 18.35
N PRO A 129 21.01 -10.98 18.86
CA PRO A 129 21.75 -11.60 19.95
C PRO A 129 20.87 -11.58 21.21
N PHE A 130 20.76 -12.76 21.82
CA PHE A 130 20.01 -13.07 23.05
C PHE A 130 20.24 -12.11 24.22
#